data_AF-A0A372IBB7-F1
#
_entry.id   AF-A0A372IBB7-F1
#
_cell.length_a   1.000
_cell.length_b   1.000
_cell.length_c   1.000
_cell.angle_alpha   90.00
_cell.angle_beta   90.00
_cell.angle_gamma   90.00
#
_symmetry.space_group_name_H-M   'P 1'
#
loop_
_entity.id
_entity.type
_entity.pdbx_description
1 polymer ?
#
loop_
_entity_poly.entity_id
_entity_poly.type
_entity_poly.pdbx_seq_one_letter_code
_entity_poly.pdbx_strand_id
1 'polypeptide(L)'
;GVGSPGDYAALKFPPTPRHDPKIILPVLSIEARYAYDEVNTMFTGGGNGPYYMVRAKDDADVSTLYLLAILNHPLSEAFVRTNTSPFRGGYYSHGKQFIESLPIPVPTEAQRIAIEAKVTELIASNDALTAARTQRAIRRKMREIHDLRVEIEQLVSAAFGLSDEELTTVDAVPIPS
;
A
#
# COMPACT_ATOMS: atom_id res chain seq x y z
N GLY A 1 22.73 -3.59 -14.64
CA GLY A 1 21.99 -2.84 -15.67
C GLY A 1 20.83 -2.21 -14.99
N VAL A 2 20.90 -0.90 -14.74
CA VAL A 2 19.85 -0.16 -14.03
C VAL A 2 18.75 0.14 -15.06
N GLY A 3 17.51 -0.25 -14.76
CA GLY A 3 16.36 -0.08 -15.65
C GLY A 3 16.18 1.35 -16.13
N SER A 4 15.75 1.50 -17.38
CA SER A 4 15.48 2.81 -18.00
C SER A 4 14.39 3.57 -17.22
N PRO A 5 14.46 4.90 -17.05
CA PRO A 5 13.51 5.70 -16.26
C PRO A 5 12.06 5.77 -16.77
N GLY A 6 11.65 4.91 -17.71
CA GLY A 6 10.36 4.98 -18.42
C GLY A 6 9.24 4.12 -17.84
N ASP A 7 9.55 3.06 -17.08
CA ASP A 7 8.58 1.97 -16.80
C ASP A 7 7.96 2.01 -15.38
N TYR A 8 8.17 3.10 -14.63
CA TYR A 8 7.83 3.15 -13.19
C TYR A 8 6.42 3.66 -12.84
N ALA A 9 5.65 4.16 -13.81
CA ALA A 9 4.36 4.78 -13.49
C ALA A 9 3.20 3.80 -13.62
N ALA A 10 3.01 2.89 -12.67
CA ALA A 10 1.83 2.01 -12.61
C ALA A 10 0.60 2.68 -11.96
N LEU A 11 0.79 3.80 -11.27
CA LEU A 11 -0.23 4.48 -10.49
C LEU A 11 -1.05 5.47 -11.33
N LYS A 12 -2.36 5.47 -11.10
CA LYS A 12 -3.34 6.43 -11.61
C LYS A 12 -4.03 7.12 -10.43
N PHE A 13 -4.14 8.45 -10.48
CA PHE A 13 -4.82 9.26 -9.46
C PHE A 13 -6.09 9.90 -10.05
N PRO A 14 -7.27 9.26 -9.91
CA PRO A 14 -8.52 9.81 -10.41
C PRO A 14 -8.89 11.14 -9.71
N PRO A 15 -9.40 12.15 -10.44
CA PRO A 15 -9.80 13.44 -9.85
C PRO A 15 -11.14 13.37 -9.10
N THR A 16 -11.97 12.36 -9.37
CA THR A 16 -13.29 12.16 -8.75
C THR A 16 -13.52 10.67 -8.46
N PRO A 17 -14.30 10.34 -7.42
CA PRO A 17 -14.69 8.95 -7.14
C PRO A 17 -15.37 8.31 -8.34
N ARG A 18 -14.93 7.09 -8.67
CA ARG A 18 -15.54 6.22 -9.70
C ARG A 18 -15.93 4.90 -9.05
N HIS A 19 -16.85 4.19 -9.71
CA HIS A 19 -17.29 2.86 -9.29
C HIS A 19 -16.19 1.78 -9.39
N ASP A 20 -15.08 2.05 -10.09
CA ASP A 20 -13.98 1.10 -10.17
C ASP A 20 -13.27 0.93 -8.80
N PRO A 21 -12.76 -0.27 -8.50
CA PRO A 21 -11.96 -0.49 -7.30
C PRO A 21 -10.74 0.42 -7.24
N LYS A 22 -10.52 0.98 -6.05
CA LYS A 22 -9.50 2.01 -5.81
C LYS A 22 -8.92 1.90 -4.40
N ILE A 23 -7.79 2.55 -4.20
CA ILE A 23 -7.14 2.71 -2.91
C ILE A 23 -7.38 4.15 -2.45
N ILE A 24 -7.90 4.33 -1.25
CA ILE A 24 -8.06 5.63 -0.60
C ILE A 24 -6.94 5.77 0.42
N LEU A 25 -6.28 6.94 0.43
CA LEU A 25 -5.20 7.26 1.36
C LEU A 25 -5.37 8.68 1.92
N PRO A 26 -5.07 8.92 3.21
CA PRO A 26 -5.02 10.26 3.76
C PRO A 26 -3.75 10.98 3.30
N VAL A 27 -3.82 12.31 3.16
CA VAL A 27 -2.66 13.14 2.81
C VAL A 27 -1.68 13.27 3.97
N LEU A 28 -2.16 13.23 5.21
CA LEU A 28 -1.34 13.29 6.41
C LEU A 28 -1.53 12.02 7.23
N SER A 29 -0.43 11.33 7.50
CA SER A 29 -0.41 10.12 8.32
C SER A 29 0.91 10.02 9.09
N ILE A 30 0.92 9.16 10.10
CA ILE A 30 2.14 8.79 10.86
C ILE A 30 2.75 7.47 10.36
N GLU A 31 2.05 6.80 9.43
CA GLU A 31 2.38 5.50 8.85
C GLU A 31 1.58 5.27 7.55
N ALA A 32 1.93 4.25 6.77
CA ALA A 32 1.16 3.75 5.64
C ALA A 32 -0.30 3.45 6.03
N ARG A 33 -1.26 4.16 5.41
CA ARG A 33 -2.70 3.96 5.61
C ARG A 33 -3.45 3.95 4.29
N TYR A 34 -3.54 2.79 3.69
CA TYR A 34 -4.15 2.59 2.38
C TYR A 34 -5.36 1.65 2.51
N ALA A 35 -6.54 2.16 2.17
CA ALA A 35 -7.79 1.41 2.24
C ALA A 35 -8.25 1.01 0.83
N TYR A 36 -8.50 -0.28 0.61
CA TYR A 36 -9.14 -0.75 -0.62
C TYR A 36 -10.64 -0.45 -0.57
N ASP A 37 -11.15 0.19 -1.62
CA ASP A 37 -12.55 0.57 -1.77
C ASP A 37 -13.11 -0.03 -3.06
N GLU A 38 -14.11 -0.88 -2.90
CA GLU A 38 -14.92 -1.46 -3.98
C GLU A 38 -16.40 -1.02 -3.90
N VAL A 39 -16.79 -0.33 -2.82
CA VAL A 39 -18.18 0.08 -2.55
C VAL A 39 -18.46 1.55 -2.90
N ASN A 40 -17.54 2.18 -3.64
CA ASN A 40 -17.63 3.57 -4.06
C ASN A 40 -17.80 4.57 -2.90
N THR A 41 -16.93 4.44 -1.89
CA THR A 41 -16.93 5.34 -0.73
C THR A 41 -16.79 6.80 -1.18
N MET A 42 -17.69 7.65 -0.67
CA MET A 42 -17.65 9.10 -0.89
C MET A 42 -16.75 9.77 0.15
N PHE A 43 -15.83 10.59 -0.32
CA PHE A 43 -14.93 11.39 0.52
C PHE A 43 -14.54 12.67 -0.22
N THR A 44 -13.97 13.63 0.49
CA THR A 44 -13.44 14.86 -0.10
C THR A 44 -11.97 14.68 -0.48
N GLY A 45 -11.68 14.71 -1.77
CA GLY A 45 -10.32 14.56 -2.31
C GLY A 45 -9.98 15.56 -3.41
N GLY A 46 -8.72 15.57 -3.81
CA GLY A 46 -8.17 16.48 -4.83
C GLY A 46 -7.70 17.82 -4.26
N GLY A 47 -6.72 18.46 -4.94
CA GLY A 47 -6.10 19.70 -4.47
C GLY A 47 -5.45 19.54 -3.09
N ASN A 48 -5.86 20.38 -2.13
CA ASN A 48 -5.44 20.29 -0.72
C ASN A 48 -6.42 19.48 0.16
N GLY A 49 -7.26 18.64 -0.46
CA GLY A 49 -8.21 17.78 0.25
C GLY A 49 -7.50 16.74 1.13
N PRO A 50 -8.16 16.25 2.20
CA PRO A 50 -7.54 15.35 3.18
C PRO A 50 -7.24 13.95 2.65
N TYR A 51 -7.76 13.57 1.47
CA TYR A 51 -7.57 12.24 0.88
C TYR A 51 -7.24 12.28 -0.61
N TYR A 52 -6.52 11.25 -1.06
CA TYR A 52 -6.32 10.92 -2.48
C TYR A 52 -6.94 9.57 -2.82
N MET A 53 -7.03 9.29 -4.13
CA MET A 53 -7.30 7.96 -4.68
C MET A 53 -6.13 7.51 -5.53
N VAL A 54 -5.84 6.21 -5.47
CA VAL A 54 -4.87 5.54 -6.32
C VAL A 54 -5.49 4.27 -6.88
N ARG A 55 -5.24 3.96 -8.15
CA ARG A 55 -5.50 2.63 -8.73
C ARG A 55 -4.44 2.29 -9.76
N ALA A 56 -4.38 1.04 -10.18
CA ALA A 56 -3.57 0.67 -11.34
C ALA A 56 -4.08 1.40 -12.59
N LYS A 57 -3.14 1.80 -13.46
CA LYS A 57 -3.48 2.22 -14.82
C LYS A 57 -4.13 1.06 -15.58
N ASP A 58 -4.95 1.41 -16.57
CA ASP A 58 -5.71 0.41 -17.33
C ASP A 58 -4.81 -0.47 -18.21
N ASP A 59 -3.61 0.00 -18.54
CA ASP A 59 -2.58 -0.64 -19.35
C ASP A 59 -1.39 -1.18 -18.52
N ALA A 60 -1.49 -1.18 -17.18
CA ALA A 60 -0.42 -1.70 -16.33
C ALA A 60 -0.50 -3.23 -16.17
N ASP A 61 0.66 -3.89 -16.04
CA ASP A 61 0.79 -5.34 -15.81
C ASP A 61 0.41 -5.78 -14.38
N VAL A 62 -0.07 -4.85 -13.55
CA VAL A 62 -0.38 -5.06 -12.13
C VAL A 62 -1.79 -4.60 -11.81
N SER A 63 -2.46 -5.28 -10.88
CA SER A 63 -3.78 -4.87 -10.40
C SER A 63 -3.71 -3.85 -9.28
N THR A 64 -4.86 -3.23 -8.96
CA THR A 64 -5.00 -2.38 -7.78
C THR A 64 -4.75 -3.15 -6.47
N LEU A 65 -5.06 -4.45 -6.41
CA LEU A 65 -4.76 -5.28 -5.22
C LEU A 65 -3.25 -5.51 -5.06
N TYR A 66 -2.55 -5.74 -6.18
CA TYR A 66 -1.09 -5.83 -6.17
C TYR A 66 -0.48 -4.51 -5.67
N LEU A 67 -0.93 -3.37 -6.21
CA LEU A 67 -0.47 -2.06 -5.76
C LEU A 67 -0.75 -1.82 -4.28
N LEU A 68 -1.87 -2.31 -3.74
CA LEU A 68 -2.15 -2.19 -2.32
C LEU A 68 -1.09 -2.90 -1.47
N ALA A 69 -0.62 -4.08 -1.87
CA ALA A 69 0.49 -4.75 -1.19
C ALA A 69 1.77 -3.93 -1.26
N ILE A 70 2.13 -3.44 -2.46
CA ILE A 70 3.35 -2.64 -2.65
C ILE A 70 3.32 -1.38 -1.78
N LEU A 71 2.25 -0.59 -1.84
CA LEU A 71 2.15 0.67 -1.11
C LEU A 71 2.18 0.52 0.41
N ASN A 72 1.81 -0.65 0.95
CA ASN A 72 1.90 -0.95 2.38
C ASN A 72 3.24 -1.58 2.79
N HIS A 73 4.15 -1.86 1.85
CA HIS A 73 5.43 -2.48 2.14
C HIS A 73 6.39 -1.49 2.86
N PRO A 74 7.22 -1.94 3.82
CA PRO A 74 8.19 -1.07 4.50
C PRO A 74 9.10 -0.27 3.55
N LEU A 75 9.48 -0.86 2.41
CA LEU A 75 10.27 -0.16 1.38
C LEU A 75 9.56 1.10 0.86
N SER A 76 8.27 1.00 0.52
CA SER A 76 7.50 2.15 0.06
C SER A 76 7.43 3.24 1.12
N GLU A 77 7.28 2.83 2.37
CA GLU A 77 7.25 3.76 3.50
C GLU A 77 8.61 4.45 3.73
N ALA A 78 9.72 3.73 3.59
CA ALA A 78 11.06 4.29 3.65
C ALA A 78 11.30 5.35 2.56
N PHE A 79 10.82 5.11 1.33
CA PHE A 79 10.87 6.13 0.27
C PHE A 79 10.02 7.36 0.60
N VAL A 80 8.81 7.18 1.13
CA VAL A 80 7.96 8.32 1.53
C VAL A 80 8.66 9.11 2.63
N ARG A 81 9.14 8.46 3.70
CA ARG A 81 9.81 9.12 4.83
C ARG A 81 11.04 9.91 4.41
N THR A 82 11.81 9.43 3.45
CA THR A 82 13.02 10.13 2.99
C THR A 82 12.76 11.34 2.08
N ASN A 83 11.56 11.47 1.52
CA ASN A 83 11.25 12.50 0.51
C ASN A 83 10.09 13.43 0.88
N THR A 84 9.42 13.19 2.00
CA THR A 84 8.19 13.88 2.40
C THR A 84 8.43 15.19 3.17
N SER A 85 7.36 15.94 3.40
CA SER A 85 7.30 17.06 4.34
C SER A 85 6.80 16.60 5.71
N PRO A 86 7.55 16.83 6.80
CA PRO A 86 7.10 16.54 8.17
C PRO A 86 6.11 17.60 8.69
N PHE A 87 5.29 17.19 9.64
CA PHE A 87 4.27 17.97 10.33
C PHE A 87 4.28 17.65 11.83
N ARG A 88 3.63 18.51 12.63
CA ARG A 88 3.58 18.34 14.09
C ARG A 88 2.98 17.00 14.50
N GLY A 89 3.52 16.42 15.58
CA GLY A 89 3.01 15.18 16.16
C GLY A 89 3.46 13.90 15.45
N GLY A 90 4.53 13.97 14.65
CA GLY A 90 5.07 12.82 13.89
C GLY A 90 4.32 12.54 12.59
N TYR A 91 3.40 13.42 12.19
CA TYR A 91 2.72 13.32 10.90
C TYR A 91 3.66 13.70 9.77
N TYR A 92 3.50 13.07 8.62
CA TYR A 92 4.17 13.45 7.38
C TYR A 92 3.23 13.23 6.19
N SER A 93 3.59 13.84 5.07
CA SER A 93 2.73 13.85 3.90
C SER A 93 2.85 12.56 3.07
N HIS A 94 1.70 11.98 2.78
CA HIS A 94 1.49 10.94 1.77
C HIS A 94 0.82 11.55 0.52
N GLY A 95 1.13 12.81 0.23
CA GLY A 95 0.60 13.48 -0.96
C GLY A 95 1.06 12.81 -2.24
N LYS A 96 0.27 12.96 -3.32
CA LYS A 96 0.53 12.36 -4.64
C LYS A 96 2.01 12.46 -5.07
N GLN A 97 2.62 13.64 -4.93
CA GLN A 97 4.00 13.91 -5.32
C GLN A 97 5.07 13.05 -4.61
N PHE A 98 4.75 12.47 -3.47
CA PHE A 98 5.65 11.60 -2.69
C PHE A 98 5.41 10.10 -2.96
N ILE A 99 4.31 9.77 -3.66
CA ILE A 99 3.88 8.38 -3.89
C ILE A 99 3.92 8.02 -5.37
N GLU A 100 3.71 8.99 -6.28
CA GLU A 100 3.54 8.73 -7.71
C GLU A 100 4.77 8.13 -8.40
N SER A 101 5.95 8.27 -7.80
CA SER A 101 7.23 7.77 -8.28
C SER A 101 7.78 6.59 -7.46
N LEU A 102 7.00 6.02 -6.54
CA LEU A 102 7.43 4.84 -5.79
C LEU A 102 7.75 3.68 -6.74
N PRO A 103 8.81 2.90 -6.44
CA PRO A 103 9.15 1.77 -7.28
C PRO A 103 8.06 0.70 -7.18
N ILE A 104 7.55 0.28 -8.33
CA ILE A 104 6.60 -0.84 -8.45
C ILE A 104 7.33 -1.93 -9.24
N PRO A 105 7.69 -3.07 -8.62
CA PRO A 105 8.39 -4.13 -9.32
C PRO A 105 7.40 -4.80 -10.29
N VAL A 106 7.89 -5.19 -11.47
CA VAL A 106 7.10 -5.97 -12.42
C VAL A 106 7.12 -7.43 -11.96
N PRO A 107 5.98 -8.00 -11.49
CA PRO A 107 5.95 -9.37 -11.00
C PRO A 107 5.91 -10.37 -12.15
N THR A 108 6.39 -11.59 -11.89
CA THR A 108 5.94 -12.74 -12.68
C THR A 108 4.43 -12.97 -12.45
N GLU A 109 3.76 -13.64 -13.40
CA GLU A 109 2.35 -14.03 -13.27
C GLU A 109 2.07 -14.75 -11.94
N ALA A 110 2.94 -15.69 -11.56
CA ALA A 110 2.79 -16.45 -10.33
C ALA A 110 2.93 -15.58 -9.07
N GLN A 111 3.90 -14.66 -9.05
CA GLN A 111 4.05 -13.71 -7.94
C GLN A 111 2.82 -12.80 -7.83
N ARG A 112 2.32 -12.28 -8.96
CA ARG A 112 1.15 -11.42 -8.98
C ARG A 112 -0.06 -12.12 -8.38
N ILE A 113 -0.38 -13.32 -8.87
CA ILE A 113 -1.51 -14.14 -8.38
C ILE A 113 -1.36 -14.44 -6.89
N ALA A 114 -0.16 -14.83 -6.43
CA ALA A 114 0.07 -15.17 -5.03
C ALA A 114 -0.14 -13.96 -4.10
N ILE A 115 0.41 -12.80 -4.48
CA ILE A 115 0.25 -11.56 -3.71
C ILE A 115 -1.22 -11.13 -3.69
N GLU A 116 -1.90 -11.11 -4.84
CA GLU A 116 -3.31 -10.71 -4.93
C GLU A 116 -4.21 -11.60 -4.08
N ALA A 117 -4.02 -12.93 -4.13
CA ALA A 117 -4.78 -13.87 -3.32
C ALA A 117 -4.63 -13.59 -1.82
N LYS A 118 -3.39 -13.35 -1.36
CA LYS A 118 -3.11 -13.05 0.05
C LYS A 118 -3.69 -11.70 0.49
N VAL A 119 -3.63 -10.69 -0.37
CA VAL A 119 -4.28 -9.39 -0.10
C VAL A 119 -5.79 -9.56 0.02
N THR A 120 -6.43 -10.33 -0.86
CA THR A 120 -7.86 -10.62 -0.77
C THR A 120 -8.20 -11.36 0.54
N GLU A 121 -7.41 -12.36 0.94
CA GLU A 121 -7.56 -13.04 2.24
C GLU A 121 -7.42 -12.08 3.43
N LEU A 122 -6.49 -11.13 3.34
CA LEU A 122 -6.26 -10.11 4.37
C LEU A 122 -7.45 -9.16 4.48
N ILE A 123 -7.98 -8.67 3.36
CA ILE A 123 -9.17 -7.80 3.32
C ILE A 123 -10.35 -8.53 3.98
N ALA A 124 -10.65 -9.76 3.53
CA ALA A 124 -11.75 -10.55 4.08
C ALA A 124 -11.57 -10.84 5.58
N SER A 125 -10.33 -11.00 6.04
CA SER A 125 -10.03 -11.19 7.47
C SER A 125 -10.22 -9.92 8.30
N ASN A 126 -9.91 -8.74 7.76
CA ASN A 126 -10.22 -7.46 8.39
C ASN A 126 -11.74 -7.23 8.49
N ASP A 127 -12.50 -7.57 7.46
CA ASP A 127 -13.97 -7.48 7.49
C ASP A 127 -14.56 -8.42 8.54
N ALA A 128 -14.07 -9.66 8.59
CA ALA A 128 -14.49 -10.64 9.59
C ALA A 128 -14.08 -10.23 11.02
N LEU A 129 -12.96 -9.53 11.20
CA LEU A 129 -12.56 -8.96 12.49
C LEU A 129 -13.55 -7.88 12.94
N THR A 130 -13.95 -6.97 12.04
CA THR A 130 -14.94 -5.91 12.30
C THR A 130 -16.32 -6.50 12.64
N ALA A 131 -16.70 -7.59 11.97
CA ALA A 131 -17.95 -8.31 12.24
C ALA A 131 -17.91 -9.21 13.48
N ALA A 132 -16.73 -9.51 14.04
CA ALA A 132 -16.59 -10.43 15.16
C ALA A 132 -17.29 -9.89 16.42
N ARG A 133 -17.89 -10.79 17.20
CA ARG A 133 -18.63 -10.48 18.43
C ARG A 133 -18.10 -11.17 19.68
N THR A 134 -17.11 -12.06 19.53
CA THR A 134 -16.54 -12.80 20.66
C THR A 134 -15.03 -12.59 20.74
N GLN A 135 -14.49 -12.55 21.97
CA GLN A 135 -13.05 -12.40 22.20
C GLN A 135 -12.22 -13.53 21.57
N ARG A 136 -12.80 -14.73 21.44
CA ARG A 136 -12.14 -15.85 20.75
C ARG A 136 -12.03 -15.62 19.25
N ALA A 137 -13.11 -15.15 18.61
CA ALA A 137 -13.11 -14.83 17.18
C ALA A 137 -12.17 -13.66 16.87
N ILE A 138 -12.21 -12.60 17.67
CA ILE A 138 -11.31 -11.43 17.56
C ILE A 138 -9.84 -11.89 17.62
N ARG A 139 -9.45 -12.64 18.67
CA ARG A 139 -8.07 -13.14 18.81
C ARG A 139 -7.63 -14.05 17.67
N ARG A 140 -8.54 -14.88 17.13
CA ARG A 140 -8.24 -15.73 15.97
C ARG A 140 -7.96 -14.88 14.74
N LYS A 141 -8.82 -13.90 14.44
CA LYS A 141 -8.69 -13.04 13.26
C LYS A 141 -7.48 -12.11 13.35
N MET A 142 -7.16 -11.59 14.53
CA MET A 142 -5.94 -10.78 14.71
C MET A 142 -4.66 -11.56 14.42
N ARG A 143 -4.58 -12.85 14.82
CA ARG A 143 -3.44 -13.70 14.46
C ARG A 143 -3.38 -13.97 12.96
N GLU A 144 -4.50 -14.36 12.36
CA GLU A 144 -4.61 -14.59 10.91
C GLU A 144 -4.20 -13.35 10.10
N ILE A 145 -4.62 -12.16 10.52
CA ILE A 145 -4.21 -10.88 9.90
C ILE A 145 -2.70 -10.63 10.05
N HIS A 146 -2.14 -10.93 11.22
CA HIS A 146 -0.70 -10.78 11.44
C HIS A 146 0.11 -11.70 10.53
N ASP A 147 -0.26 -12.99 10.48
CA ASP A 147 0.42 -14.00 9.66
C ASP A 147 0.33 -13.63 8.16
N LEU A 148 -0.85 -13.20 7.69
CA LEU A 148 -1.05 -12.74 6.31
C LEU A 148 -0.20 -11.51 5.98
N ARG A 149 -0.05 -10.55 6.91
CA ARG A 149 0.80 -9.37 6.67
C ARG A 149 2.26 -9.76 6.51
N VAL A 150 2.77 -10.68 7.34
CA VAL A 150 4.14 -11.20 7.23
C VAL A 150 4.34 -11.93 5.90
N GLU A 151 3.40 -12.78 5.50
CA GLU A 151 3.47 -13.49 4.22
C GLU A 151 3.46 -12.53 3.01
N ILE A 152 2.59 -11.51 3.03
CA ILE A 152 2.53 -10.50 1.96
C ILE A 152 3.84 -9.72 1.89
N GLU A 153 4.39 -9.30 3.03
CA GLU A 153 5.65 -8.57 3.10
C GLU A 153 6.81 -9.40 2.49
N GLN A 154 6.90 -10.68 2.82
CA GLN A 154 7.91 -11.59 2.26
C GLN A 154 7.76 -11.76 0.74
N LEU A 155 6.53 -11.94 0.25
CA LEU A 155 6.27 -12.06 -1.18
C LEU A 155 6.63 -10.78 -1.94
N VAL A 156 6.31 -9.61 -1.37
CA VAL A 156 6.65 -8.32 -1.96
C VAL A 156 8.16 -8.06 -1.91
N SER A 157 8.83 -8.37 -0.79
CA SER A 157 10.29 -8.31 -0.66
C SER A 157 10.98 -9.15 -1.74
N ALA A 158 10.48 -10.37 -1.98
CA ALA A 158 10.98 -11.23 -3.04
C ALA A 158 10.70 -10.67 -4.45
N ALA A 159 9.56 -9.98 -4.67
CA ALA A 159 9.28 -9.31 -5.93
C ALA A 159 10.21 -8.12 -6.20
N PHE A 160 10.64 -7.41 -5.15
CA PHE A 160 11.68 -6.39 -5.23
C PHE A 160 13.10 -6.96 -5.32
N GLY A 161 13.30 -8.24 -4.99
CA GLY A 161 14.62 -8.87 -4.92
C GLY A 161 15.47 -8.36 -3.75
N LEU A 162 14.84 -7.96 -2.64
CA LEU A 162 15.54 -7.44 -1.46
C LEU A 162 16.25 -8.54 -0.69
N SER A 163 17.46 -8.24 -0.25
CA SER A 163 18.21 -9.02 0.74
C SER A 163 17.82 -8.65 2.17
N ASP A 164 18.18 -9.50 3.14
CA ASP A 164 17.96 -9.22 4.57
C ASP A 164 18.70 -7.95 5.04
N GLU A 165 19.87 -7.65 4.47
CA GLU A 165 20.64 -6.43 4.77
C GLU A 165 19.92 -5.17 4.27
N GLU A 166 19.33 -5.24 3.07
CA GLU A 166 18.52 -4.15 2.53
C GLU A 166 17.23 -3.95 3.34
N LEU A 167 16.57 -5.04 3.77
CA LEU A 167 15.40 -4.96 4.65
C LEU A 167 15.75 -4.32 6.00
N THR A 168 16.88 -4.69 6.59
CA THR A 168 17.39 -4.07 7.82
C THR A 168 17.61 -2.57 7.63
N THR A 169 18.12 -2.16 6.46
CA THR A 169 18.34 -0.74 6.12
C THR A 169 17.01 0.00 5.96
N VAL A 170 16.02 -0.63 5.31
CA VAL A 170 14.66 -0.10 5.13
C VAL A 170 13.98 0.12 6.48
N ASP A 171 14.05 -0.85 7.39
CA ASP A 171 13.42 -0.77 8.72
C ASP A 171 14.07 0.28 9.62
N ALA A 172 15.34 0.61 9.37
CA ALA A 172 16.07 1.63 10.11
C ALA A 172 15.71 3.07 9.70
N VAL A 173 14.92 3.28 8.63
CA VAL A 173 14.55 4.63 8.17
C VAL A 173 13.64 5.32 9.19
N PRO A 174 14.09 6.44 9.78
CA PRO A 174 13.38 7.09 10.87
C PRO A 174 12.11 7.80 10.39
N ILE A 175 11.18 8.02 11.32
CA ILE A 175 10.04 8.90 11.09
C ILE A 175 10.57 10.34 10.92
N PRO A 176 10.16 11.06 9.86
CA PRO A 176 10.58 12.44 9.63
C PRO A 176 10.14 13.38 10.76
N SER A 177 11.02 14.33 11.11
CA SER A 177 10.81 15.31 12.18
C SER A 177 10.73 16.74 11.66
#